data_AF-A0A2S9FNX2-F1
#
_entry.id   AF-A0A2S9FNX2-F1
#
_cell.length_a   1.000
_cell.length_b   1.000
_cell.length_c   1.000
_cell.angle_alpha   90.00
_cell.angle_beta   90.00
_cell.angle_gamma   90.00
#
_symmetry.space_group_name_H-M   'P 1'
#
loop_
_entity.id
_entity.type
_entity.pdbx_description
1 polymer ?
#
loop_
_entity_poly.entity_id
_entity_poly.type
_entity_poly.pdbx_seq_one_letter_code
_entity_poly.pdbx_strand_id
1 'polypeptide(L)'
;ASLTMLHQPTPRTDLVVWAEDTMNVIGMIEAKAVIVSEPFLVAIPVLEEKGIKVLTVTDLLQSEPIEPIEVGEDDLALMQLTSGSTGSPKAVQITHRNIHSNAEAMFIGAQYDVDTD
;
A
#
# COMPACT_ATOMS: atom_id res chain seq x y z
N ALA A 1 1.72 -0.43 11.89
CA ALA A 1 2.43 -0.66 10.61
C ALA A 1 1.61 -0.01 9.51
N SER A 2 2.21 0.73 8.58
CA SER A 2 1.48 1.38 7.49
C SER A 2 1.65 0.65 6.16
N LEU A 3 0.68 0.78 5.28
CA LEU A 3 0.78 0.27 3.90
C LEU A 3 0.60 1.40 2.87
N THR A 4 0.93 1.11 1.61
CA THR A 4 0.57 1.92 0.45
C THR A 4 0.22 1.00 -0.70
N MET A 5 -0.55 1.51 -1.66
CA MET A 5 -0.68 0.88 -2.97
C MET A 5 0.36 1.47 -3.92
N LEU A 6 1.14 0.60 -4.57
CA LEU A 6 2.03 1.00 -5.66
C LEU A 6 1.25 1.10 -6.98
N HIS A 7 1.77 1.88 -7.91
CA HIS A 7 1.25 1.85 -9.26
C HIS A 7 1.52 0.48 -9.89
N GLN A 8 0.49 -0.17 -10.40
CA GLN A 8 0.59 -1.49 -11.01
C GLN A 8 1.15 -1.38 -12.43
N PRO A 9 2.06 -2.29 -12.85
CA PRO A 9 2.52 -2.30 -14.23
C PRO A 9 1.36 -2.68 -15.14
N THR A 10 1.26 -2.02 -16.29
CA THR A 10 0.28 -2.40 -17.33
C THR A 10 0.88 -3.46 -18.27
N PRO A 11 0.09 -4.16 -19.08
CA PRO A 11 0.62 -5.12 -20.06
C PRO A 11 1.58 -4.52 -21.10
N ARG A 12 1.58 -3.19 -21.25
CA ARG A 12 2.48 -2.45 -22.17
C ARG A 12 3.66 -1.81 -21.45
N THR A 13 3.72 -1.92 -20.13
CA THR A 13 4.77 -1.32 -19.32
C THR A 13 6.03 -2.15 -19.43
N ASP A 14 7.17 -1.49 -19.69
CA ASP A 14 8.48 -2.11 -19.53
C ASP A 14 8.70 -2.38 -18.03
N LEU A 15 8.83 -3.66 -17.67
CA LEU A 15 8.95 -4.09 -16.28
C LEU A 15 10.25 -3.61 -15.63
N VAL A 16 11.32 -3.40 -16.39
CA VAL A 16 12.59 -2.91 -15.86
C VAL A 16 12.44 -1.42 -15.50
N VAL A 17 11.86 -0.63 -16.39
CA VAL A 17 11.59 0.80 -16.14
C VAL A 17 10.62 0.97 -14.97
N TRP A 18 9.54 0.19 -14.95
CA TRP A 18 8.59 0.22 -13.84
C TRP A 18 9.23 -0.17 -12.51
N ALA A 19 10.13 -1.15 -12.51
CA ALA A 19 10.83 -1.54 -11.29
C ALA A 19 11.74 -0.41 -10.80
N GLU A 20 12.42 0.33 -11.69
CA GLU A 20 13.22 1.50 -11.30
C GLU A 20 12.39 2.60 -10.65
N ASP A 21 11.25 2.96 -11.24
CA ASP A 21 10.32 3.94 -10.66
C ASP A 21 9.77 3.45 -9.31
N THR A 22 9.46 2.15 -9.24
CA THR A 22 8.97 1.50 -8.02
C THR A 22 10.04 1.52 -6.91
N MET A 23 11.31 1.32 -7.25
CA MET A 23 12.42 1.40 -6.28
C MET A 23 12.57 2.80 -5.69
N ASN A 24 12.36 3.86 -6.48
CA ASN A 24 12.37 5.23 -5.97
C ASN A 24 11.28 5.43 -4.92
N VAL A 25 10.08 4.90 -5.18
CA VAL A 25 8.95 4.97 -4.23
C VAL A 25 9.23 4.14 -2.98
N ILE A 26 9.70 2.90 -3.13
CA ILE A 26 10.03 2.01 -2.02
C ILE A 26 11.07 2.63 -1.10
N GLY A 27 12.12 3.21 -1.67
CA GLY A 27 13.15 3.93 -0.92
C GLY A 27 12.59 5.15 -0.21
N MET A 28 11.77 5.95 -0.89
CA MET A 28 11.15 7.15 -0.32
C MET A 28 10.27 6.85 0.91
N ILE A 29 9.53 5.75 0.91
CA ILE A 29 8.65 5.37 2.03
C ILE A 29 9.31 4.40 3.02
N GLU A 30 10.59 4.07 2.81
CA GLU A 30 11.34 3.10 3.61
C GLU A 30 10.63 1.75 3.74
N ALA A 31 10.04 1.27 2.63
CA ALA A 31 9.26 0.05 2.64
C ALA A 31 10.13 -1.17 2.96
N LYS A 32 9.66 -2.02 3.89
CA LYS A 32 10.37 -3.23 4.32
C LYS A 32 10.09 -4.46 3.46
N ALA A 33 8.97 -4.46 2.74
CA ALA A 33 8.56 -5.54 1.85
C ALA A 33 7.55 -5.03 0.82
N VAL A 34 7.42 -5.75 -0.29
CA VAL A 34 6.38 -5.56 -1.31
C VAL A 34 5.51 -6.82 -1.37
N ILE A 35 4.20 -6.63 -1.32
CA ILE A 35 3.23 -7.73 -1.47
C ILE A 35 2.77 -7.78 -2.92
N VAL A 36 2.86 -8.96 -3.54
CA VAL A 36 2.52 -9.20 -4.95
C VAL A 36 1.47 -10.30 -5.07
N SER A 37 0.59 -10.18 -6.06
CA SER A 37 -0.38 -11.22 -6.44
C SER A 37 -0.42 -11.36 -7.95
N GLU A 38 -1.15 -12.36 -8.44
CA GLU A 38 -1.54 -12.39 -9.85
C GLU A 38 -2.28 -11.11 -10.27
N PRO A 39 -2.12 -10.65 -11.52
CA PRO A 39 -1.26 -11.22 -12.58
C PRO A 39 0.21 -10.75 -12.53
N PHE A 40 0.63 -10.09 -11.44
CA PHE A 40 1.92 -9.38 -11.35
C PHE A 40 3.09 -10.23 -10.84
N LEU A 41 2.95 -11.56 -10.80
CA LEU A 41 4.02 -12.47 -10.35
C LEU A 41 5.31 -12.33 -11.19
N VAL A 42 5.19 -11.92 -12.45
CA VAL A 42 6.33 -11.66 -13.34
C VAL A 42 7.25 -10.54 -12.85
N ALA A 43 6.78 -9.68 -11.94
CA ALA A 43 7.59 -8.62 -11.33
C ALA A 43 8.50 -9.12 -10.20
N ILE A 44 8.24 -10.30 -9.63
CA ILE A 44 8.96 -10.82 -8.45
C ILE A 44 10.47 -10.90 -8.71
N PRO A 45 10.97 -11.53 -9.79
CA PRO A 45 12.42 -11.65 -10.00
C PRO A 45 13.10 -10.30 -10.14
N VAL A 46 12.44 -9.33 -10.77
CA VAL A 46 12.98 -7.97 -10.97
C VAL A 46 13.07 -7.22 -9.64
N LEU A 47 12.08 -7.35 -8.77
CA LEU A 47 12.09 -6.74 -7.44
C LEU A 47 13.13 -7.38 -6.51
N GLU A 48 13.26 -8.71 -6.56
CA GLU A 48 14.24 -9.46 -5.76
C GLU A 48 15.68 -9.18 -6.21
N GLU A 49 15.94 -9.05 -7.52
CA GLU A 49 17.25 -8.63 -8.04
C GLU A 49 17.67 -7.26 -7.51
N LYS A 50 16.71 -6.37 -7.24
CA LYS A 50 16.92 -5.06 -6.61
C LYS A 50 17.03 -5.11 -5.08
N GLY A 51 17.00 -6.31 -4.47
CA GLY A 51 17.19 -6.53 -3.04
C GLY A 51 15.94 -6.28 -2.18
N ILE A 52 14.76 -6.17 -2.78
CA ILE A 52 13.51 -5.99 -2.05
C ILE A 52 12.98 -7.33 -1.57
N LYS A 53 12.54 -7.39 -0.30
CA LYS A 53 11.79 -8.53 0.21
C LYS A 53 10.41 -8.56 -0.45
N VAL A 54 10.15 -9.59 -1.25
CA VAL A 54 8.85 -9.80 -1.88
C VAL A 54 8.08 -10.86 -1.10
N LEU A 55 6.79 -10.62 -0.87
CA LEU A 55 5.84 -11.56 -0.28
C LEU A 55 4.70 -11.77 -1.27
N THR A 56 4.19 -12.98 -1.40
CA THR A 56 2.98 -13.20 -2.21
C THR A 56 1.73 -13.22 -1.33
N VAL A 57 0.61 -12.77 -1.89
CA VAL A 57 -0.70 -12.89 -1.20
C VAL A 57 -1.01 -14.36 -0.88
N THR A 58 -0.66 -15.28 -1.78
CA THR A 58 -0.83 -16.73 -1.57
C THR A 58 -0.06 -17.24 -0.36
N ASP A 59 1.23 -16.88 -0.22
CA ASP A 59 2.04 -17.31 0.92
C ASP A 59 1.53 -16.71 2.23
N LEU A 60 1.09 -15.45 2.21
CA LEU A 60 0.51 -14.78 3.38
C LEU A 60 -0.78 -15.46 3.85
N LEU A 61 -1.66 -15.84 2.93
CA LEU A 61 -2.91 -16.54 3.25
C LEU A 61 -2.70 -17.97 3.77
N GLN A 62 -1.54 -18.58 3.48
CA GLN A 62 -1.16 -19.90 3.97
C GLN A 62 -0.38 -19.86 5.28
N SER A 63 0.03 -18.67 5.72
CA SER A 63 0.77 -18.49 6.98
C SER A 63 -0.15 -18.55 8.20
N GLU A 64 0.43 -18.88 9.36
CA GLU A 64 -0.30 -18.85 10.63
C GLU A 64 -0.80 -17.42 10.92
N PRO A 65 -2.10 -17.23 11.18
CA PRO A 65 -2.65 -15.91 11.53
C PRO A 65 -1.98 -15.35 12.79
N ILE A 66 -1.81 -14.03 12.80
CA ILE A 66 -1.39 -13.30 14.00
C ILE A 66 -2.57 -12.55 14.59
N GLU A 67 -2.52 -12.34 15.91
CA GLU A 67 -3.43 -11.40 16.55
C GLU A 67 -3.14 -9.96 16.06
N PRO A 68 -4.18 -9.12 15.92
CA PRO A 68 -3.98 -7.71 15.63
C PRO A 68 -3.03 -7.07 16.65
N ILE A 69 -2.10 -6.27 16.15
CA ILE A 69 -1.17 -5.52 16.98
C ILE A 69 -1.87 -4.23 17.41
N GLU A 70 -1.84 -3.91 18.70
CA GLU A 70 -2.33 -2.61 19.18
C GLU A 70 -1.48 -1.46 18.60
N VAL A 71 -2.16 -0.44 18.10
CA VAL A 71 -1.58 0.78 17.51
C VAL A 71 -2.32 2.00 18.05
N GLY A 72 -1.61 3.11 18.20
CA GLY A 72 -2.21 4.38 18.58
C GLY A 72 -3.00 5.00 17.43
N GLU A 73 -4.00 5.82 17.74
CA GLU A 73 -4.79 6.50 16.71
C GLU A 73 -3.96 7.48 15.86
N ASP A 74 -2.87 8.01 16.42
CA ASP A 74 -1.96 8.92 15.73
C ASP A 74 -0.82 8.19 15.00
N ASP A 75 -0.78 6.85 15.06
CA ASP A 75 0.13 6.05 14.26
C ASP A 75 -0.29 6.05 12.79
N LEU A 76 0.69 5.91 11.89
CA LEU A 76 0.45 5.84 10.45
C LEU A 76 -0.25 4.52 10.07
N ALA A 77 -1.38 4.67 9.39
CA ALA A 77 -2.17 3.57 8.83
C ALA A 77 -1.87 3.39 7.33
N LEU A 78 -1.86 4.50 6.59
CA LEU A 78 -1.69 4.51 5.14
C LEU A 78 -0.72 5.62 4.72
N MET A 79 0.09 5.34 3.71
CA MET A 79 0.78 6.38 2.95
C MET A 79 0.16 6.45 1.56
N GLN A 80 -0.49 7.54 1.20
CA GLN A 80 -1.11 7.67 -0.12
C GLN A 80 -0.15 8.36 -1.09
N LEU A 81 0.23 7.64 -2.14
CA LEU A 81 1.10 8.18 -3.18
C LEU A 81 0.34 9.15 -4.08
N THR A 82 1.02 10.24 -4.43
CA THR A 82 0.55 11.18 -5.45
C THR A 82 1.60 11.30 -6.54
N SER A 83 1.14 11.44 -7.79
CA SER A 83 2.02 11.50 -8.96
C SER A 83 2.98 12.69 -8.94
N GLY A 84 2.74 13.69 -8.09
CA GLY A 84 3.61 14.84 -7.88
C GLY A 84 3.94 15.54 -9.19
N SER A 85 3.17 16.57 -9.57
CA SER A 85 3.37 17.35 -10.82
C SER A 85 4.75 18.01 -11.00
N THR A 86 5.66 17.85 -10.03
CA THR A 86 6.98 18.49 -9.92
C THR A 86 8.15 17.50 -9.95
N GLY A 87 7.92 16.21 -10.21
CA GLY A 87 8.96 15.26 -10.63
C GLY A 87 9.39 14.21 -9.61
N SER A 88 9.10 14.40 -8.31
CA SER A 88 9.31 13.34 -7.30
C SER A 88 7.98 12.93 -6.67
N PRO A 89 7.72 11.62 -6.50
CA PRO A 89 6.52 11.15 -5.81
C PRO A 89 6.46 11.72 -4.40
N LYS A 90 5.25 11.90 -3.89
CA LYS A 90 5.01 12.28 -2.49
C LYS A 90 4.08 11.27 -1.86
N ALA A 91 4.39 10.92 -0.60
CA ALA A 91 3.54 10.11 0.24
C ALA A 91 2.79 10.99 1.25
N VAL A 92 1.47 11.09 1.09
CA VAL A 92 0.60 11.71 2.10
C VAL A 92 0.46 10.74 3.26
N GLN A 93 0.87 11.16 4.45
CA GLN A 93 0.74 10.37 5.67
C GLN A 93 -0.68 10.44 6.22
N ILE A 94 -1.31 9.27 6.41
CA ILE A 94 -2.68 9.14 6.88
C ILE A 94 -2.66 8.27 8.13
N THR A 95 -3.09 8.84 9.25
CA THR A 95 -3.18 8.15 10.54
C THR A 95 -4.47 7.34 10.67
N HIS A 96 -4.53 6.45 11.66
CA HIS A 96 -5.78 5.76 12.02
C HIS A 96 -6.91 6.76 12.36
N ARG A 97 -6.60 7.84 13.08
CA ARG A 97 -7.55 8.92 13.40
C ARG A 97 -8.11 9.57 12.14
N ASN A 98 -7.26 9.85 11.13
CA ASN A 98 -7.72 10.45 9.88
C ASN A 98 -8.74 9.56 9.17
N ILE A 99 -8.49 8.25 9.11
CA ILE A 99 -9.40 7.28 8.49
C ILE A 99 -10.72 7.24 9.25
N HIS A 100 -10.68 7.13 10.58
CA HIS A 100 -11.87 7.09 11.42
C HIS A 100 -12.73 8.35 11.24
N SER A 101 -12.13 9.53 11.37
CA SER A 101 -12.84 10.80 11.20
C SER A 101 -13.48 10.96 9.82
N ASN A 102 -12.82 10.48 8.76
CA ASN A 102 -13.40 10.49 7.41
C ASN A 102 -14.59 9.52 7.29
N ALA A 103 -14.48 8.30 7.83
CA ALA A 103 -15.55 7.31 7.79
C ALA A 103 -16.78 7.79 8.58
N GLU A 104 -16.59 8.36 9.77
CA GLU A 104 -17.65 8.95 10.58
C GLU A 104 -18.38 10.07 9.84
N ALA A 105 -17.64 10.99 9.22
CA ALA A 105 -18.22 12.05 8.41
C ALA A 105 -19.02 11.52 7.22
N MET A 106 -18.57 10.42 6.58
CA MET A 106 -19.30 9.77 5.49
C MET A 106 -20.60 9.13 5.98
N PHE A 107 -20.61 8.45 7.14
CA PHE A 107 -21.83 7.87 7.70
C PHE A 107 -22.87 8.95 8.03
N ILE A 108 -22.43 10.02 8.68
CA ILE A 108 -23.30 11.17 8.98
C ILE A 108 -23.84 11.79 7.69
N GLY A 109 -22.95 12.04 6.72
CA GLY A 109 -23.32 12.68 5.45
C GLY A 109 -24.25 11.83 4.58
N ALA A 110 -24.08 10.51 4.60
CA ALA A 110 -24.92 9.56 3.88
C ALA A 110 -26.22 9.21 4.61
N GLN A 111 -26.38 9.66 5.88
CA GLN A 111 -27.45 9.22 6.77
C GLN A 111 -27.50 7.69 6.92
N TYR A 112 -26.32 7.05 6.90
CA TYR A 112 -26.18 5.60 6.99
C TYR A 112 -26.47 5.13 8.42
N ASP A 113 -27.38 4.16 8.55
CA ASP A 113 -27.71 3.51 9.82
C ASP A 113 -27.14 2.08 9.85
N VAL A 114 -26.19 1.85 10.77
CA VAL A 114 -25.45 0.58 10.87
C VAL A 114 -26.36 -0.62 11.18
N ASP A 115 -27.51 -0.40 11.83
CA ASP A 115 -28.45 -1.46 12.20
C ASP A 115 -29.47 -1.75 11.07
N THR A 116 -29.75 -0.76 10.21
CA THR A 116 -30.85 -0.85 9.24
C THR A 116 -30.47 -0.83 7.75
N ASP A 117 -29.27 -0.39 7.38
CA ASP A 117 -28.75 -0.38 5.99
C ASP A 117 -27.68 -1.45 5.76
#